data_AF-A0A972CKQ6-F1
#
_entry.id   AF-A0A972CKQ6-F1
#
_cell.length_a   1.000
_cell.length_b   1.000
_cell.length_c   1.000
_cell.angle_alpha   90.00
_cell.angle_beta   90.00
_cell.angle_gamma   90.00
#
_symmetry.space_group_name_H-M   'P 1'
#
loop_
_entity.id
_entity.type
_entity.pdbx_description
1 polymer ?
#
loop_
_entity_poly.entity_id
_entity_poly.type
_entity_poly.pdbx_seq_one_letter_code
_entity_poly.pdbx_strand_id
1 'polypeptide(L)'
;WYGTIAGALVGSITLIPAFVAFPMAAILLENGAGYMQLSAFVSTLTMVGLITVPLEVKFFGRKFTLIRNLMAFLLAFVVAFVIGKVV
;
A
#
# COMPACT_ATOMS: atom_id res chain seq x y z
N TRP A 1 9.83 9.05 8.65
CA TRP A 1 9.82 8.69 7.22
C TRP A 1 10.30 7.27 6.92
N TYR A 2 11.38 6.76 7.51
CA TYR A 2 11.84 5.39 7.25
C TYR A 2 10.77 4.32 7.45
N GLY A 3 9.94 4.42 8.50
CA GLY A 3 8.81 3.51 8.72
C GLY A 3 7.70 3.59 7.67
N THR A 4 7.53 4.75 7.01
CA THR A 4 6.53 4.92 5.94
C THR A 4 6.99 4.23 4.66
N ILE A 5 8.27 4.36 4.33
CA ILE A 5 8.87 3.67 3.17
C ILE A 5 8.84 2.15 3.41
N ALA A 6 9.18 1.70 4.62
CA ALA A 6 9.10 0.30 4.99
C ALA A 6 7.66 -0.24 4.92
N GLY A 7 6.68 0.50 5.45
CA GLY A 7 5.26 0.14 5.37
C GLY A 7 4.74 0.09 3.93
N ALA A 8 5.10 1.05 3.10
CA ALA A 8 4.74 1.07 1.69
C ALA A 8 5.31 -0.14 0.93
N LEU A 9 6.58 -0.49 1.19
CA LEU A 9 7.25 -1.64 0.57
C LEU A 9 6.63 -2.96 1.01
N VAL A 10 6.43 -3.16 2.31
CA VAL A 10 5.81 -4.38 2.83
C VAL A 10 4.40 -4.52 2.27
N GLY A 11 3.58 -3.48 2.37
CA GLY A 11 2.22 -3.48 1.83
C GLY A 11 2.15 -3.76 0.33
N SER A 12 3.13 -3.28 -0.44
CA SER A 12 3.20 -3.56 -1.88
C SER A 12 3.45 -5.04 -2.21
N ILE A 13 4.25 -5.72 -1.39
CA ILE A 13 4.62 -7.13 -1.59
C ILE A 13 3.50 -8.05 -1.08
N THR A 14 2.86 -7.69 0.03
CA THR A 14 1.81 -8.49 0.66
C THR A 14 0.43 -8.15 0.11
N LEU A 15 -0.17 -9.08 -0.63
CA LEU A 15 -1.58 -8.97 -1.03
C LEU A 15 -2.44 -9.71 0.00
N ILE A 16 -2.91 -8.97 1.01
CA ILE A 16 -3.76 -9.52 2.07
C ILE A 16 -5.18 -8.98 1.87
N PRO A 17 -6.24 -9.79 2.07
CA PRO A 17 -7.61 -9.30 2.00
C PRO A 17 -7.87 -8.15 3.00
N ALA A 18 -8.70 -7.18 2.59
CA ALA A 18 -9.00 -6.00 3.38
C ALA A 18 -9.51 -6.32 4.81
N PHE A 19 -10.27 -7.40 4.98
CA PHE A 19 -10.79 -7.81 6.29
C PHE A 19 -9.70 -8.25 7.29
N VAL A 20 -8.52 -8.65 6.82
CA VAL A 20 -7.35 -8.96 7.68
C VAL A 20 -6.44 -7.73 7.82
N ALA A 21 -6.44 -6.85 6.82
CA ALA A 21 -5.65 -5.63 6.82
C ALA A 21 -6.05 -4.64 7.93
N PHE A 22 -7.36 -4.49 8.21
CA PHE A 22 -7.83 -3.57 9.26
C PHE A 22 -7.41 -3.98 10.69
N PRO A 23 -7.56 -5.26 11.12
CA PRO A 23 -7.00 -5.72 12.40
C PRO A 23 -5.49 -5.56 12.48
N MET A 24 -4.76 -5.87 11.39
CA MET A 24 -3.32 -5.66 11.35
C MET A 24 -2.93 -4.19 11.52
N ALA A 25 -3.70 -3.29 10.90
CA ALA A 25 -3.52 -1.87 11.04
C ALA A 25 -3.75 -1.41 12.49
N ALA A 26 -4.77 -1.93 13.17
CA ALA A 26 -5.01 -1.66 14.59
C ALA A 26 -3.87 -2.16 15.48
N ILE A 27 -3.37 -3.39 15.25
CA ILE A 27 -2.24 -3.95 16.01
C ILE A 27 -0.97 -3.12 15.78
N LEU A 28 -0.68 -2.70 14.55
CA LEU A 28 0.47 -1.83 14.27
C LEU A 28 0.36 -0.48 15.00
N LEU A 29 -0.85 0.09 15.06
CA LEU A 29 -1.10 1.34 15.77
C LEU A 29 -0.85 1.19 17.28
N GLU A 30 -1.37 0.12 17.89
CA GLU A 30 -1.16 -0.19 19.32
C GLU A 30 0.32 -0.44 19.66
N ASN A 31 1.09 -1.00 18.71
CA ASN A 31 2.53 -1.21 18.85
C ASN A 31 3.38 0.05 18.57
N GLY A 32 2.74 1.22 18.40
CA GLY A 32 3.42 2.51 18.26
C GLY A 32 3.78 2.92 16.82
N ALA A 33 3.20 2.27 15.81
CA ALA A 33 3.33 2.74 14.43
C ALA A 33 2.58 4.06 14.24
N GLY A 34 3.21 5.03 13.56
CA GLY A 34 2.56 6.30 13.26
C GLY A 34 1.43 6.14 12.24
N TYR A 35 0.38 6.96 12.34
CA TYR A 35 -0.73 7.03 11.38
C TYR A 35 -0.28 7.18 9.92
N MET A 36 0.85 7.86 9.73
CA MET A 36 1.51 8.05 8.44
C MET A 36 2.11 6.76 7.85
N GLN A 37 2.52 5.82 8.69
CA GLN A 37 3.10 4.53 8.28
C GLN A 37 1.97 3.54 7.96
N LEU A 38 0.91 3.59 8.75
CA LEU A 38 -0.32 2.82 8.58
C LEU A 38 -1.05 3.15 7.29
N SER A 39 -1.23 4.43 7.02
CA SER A 39 -1.85 4.90 5.77
C SER A 39 -1.07 4.45 4.54
N ALA A 40 0.27 4.57 4.56
CA ALA A 40 1.12 4.05 3.50
C ALA A 40 0.96 2.54 3.33
N PHE A 41 0.99 1.78 4.43
CA PHE A 41 0.85 0.32 4.42
C PHE A 41 -0.51 -0.13 3.87
N VAL A 42 -1.61 0.40 4.40
CA VAL A 42 -2.97 0.03 3.97
C VAL A 42 -3.22 0.45 2.52
N SER A 43 -2.75 1.64 2.13
CA SER A 43 -2.90 2.15 0.76
C SER A 43 -2.09 1.35 -0.24
N THR A 44 -0.86 0.93 0.07
CA THR A 44 -0.10 0.08 -0.86
C THR A 44 -0.68 -1.33 -0.91
N LEU A 45 -1.11 -1.88 0.23
CA LEU A 45 -1.69 -3.22 0.30
C LEU A 45 -2.98 -3.39 -0.50
N THR A 46 -3.81 -2.34 -0.59
CA THR A 46 -5.05 -2.37 -1.38
C THR A 46 -4.84 -1.98 -2.84
N MET A 47 -3.93 -1.06 -3.12
CA MET A 47 -3.82 -0.42 -4.44
C MET A 47 -2.74 -1.06 -5.33
N VAL A 48 -1.64 -1.52 -4.72
CA VAL A 48 -0.49 -2.11 -5.40
C VAL A 48 -0.70 -3.63 -5.50
N GLY A 49 -0.76 -4.10 -6.73
CA GLY A 49 -1.08 -5.49 -7.05
C GLY A 49 0.13 -6.28 -7.52
N LEU A 50 1.28 -6.24 -6.83
CA LEU A 50 2.49 -6.96 -7.30
C LEU A 50 2.24 -8.47 -7.50
N ILE A 51 1.44 -9.08 -6.61
CA ILE A 51 1.03 -10.49 -6.73
C ILE A 51 0.02 -10.68 -7.87
N THR A 52 -0.81 -9.68 -8.17
CA THR A 52 -1.79 -9.74 -9.29
C THR A 52 -1.21 -9.31 -10.63
N VAL A 53 0.04 -8.82 -10.70
CA VAL A 53 0.75 -8.47 -11.94
C VAL A 53 0.68 -9.58 -13.00
N PRO A 54 1.00 -10.86 -12.74
CA PRO A 54 0.93 -11.91 -13.77
C PRO A 54 -0.48 -12.13 -14.31
N LEU A 55 -1.50 -11.90 -13.48
CA LEU A 55 -2.91 -11.96 -13.85
C LEU A 55 -3.30 -10.74 -14.71
N GLU A 56 -2.99 -9.53 -14.26
CA GLU A 56 -3.26 -8.30 -15.00
C GLU A 56 -2.54 -8.25 -16.34
N VAL A 57 -1.31 -8.75 -16.43
CA VAL A 57 -0.56 -8.81 -17.69
C VAL A 57 -1.27 -9.70 -18.71
N LYS A 58 -1.90 -10.79 -18.28
CA LYS A 58 -2.66 -11.69 -19.17
C LYS A 58 -3.97 -11.07 -19.67
N PHE A 59 -4.66 -10.29 -18.84
CA PHE A 59 -5.97 -9.71 -19.18
C PHE A 59 -5.90 -8.32 -19.83
N PHE A 60 -5.02 -7.44 -19.36
CA PHE A 60 -4.94 -6.03 -19.77
C PHE A 60 -3.66 -5.68 -20.54
N GLY A 61 -2.66 -6.57 -20.56
CA GLY A 61 -1.39 -6.35 -21.24
C GLY A 61 -0.34 -5.60 -20.40
N ARG A 62 0.94 -5.88 -20.66
CA ARG A 62 2.08 -5.42 -19.84
C ARG A 62 2.15 -3.91 -19.61
N LYS A 63 1.85 -3.10 -20.62
CA LYS A 63 1.97 -1.63 -20.53
C LYS A 63 0.95 -1.05 -19.53
N PHE A 64 -0.28 -1.56 -19.55
CA PHE A 64 -1.35 -1.09 -18.66
C PHE A 64 -1.08 -1.48 -17.21
N THR A 65 -0.71 -2.74 -16.95
CA THR A 65 -0.35 -3.23 -15.61
C THR A 65 0.77 -2.42 -14.98
N LEU A 66 1.81 -2.09 -15.76
CA LEU A 66 2.97 -1.37 -15.26
C LEU A 66 2.60 0.06 -14.88
N ILE A 67 1.85 0.77 -15.72
CA ILE A 67 1.36 2.13 -15.43
C ILE A 67 0.44 2.12 -14.19
N ARG A 68 -0.50 1.16 -14.11
CA ARG A 68 -1.44 1.05 -12.99
C ARG A 68 -0.70 0.88 -11.66
N ASN A 69 0.25 -0.05 -11.61
CA ASN A 69 0.98 -0.36 -10.37
C ASN A 69 1.91 0.79 -9.95
N LEU A 70 2.53 1.47 -10.92
CA LEU A 70 3.40 2.63 -10.64
C LEU A 70 2.57 3.84 -10.15
N MET A 71 1.43 4.12 -10.78
CA MET A 71 0.52 5.18 -10.34
C MET A 71 -0.07 4.87 -8.96
N ALA A 72 -0.46 3.62 -8.70
CA ALA A 72 -0.95 3.19 -7.40
C ALA A 72 0.11 3.36 -6.29
N PHE A 73 1.36 3.01 -6.58
CA PHE A 73 2.47 3.19 -5.64
C PHE A 73 2.72 4.68 -5.34
N LEU A 74 2.73 5.54 -6.37
CA LEU A 74 2.89 6.99 -6.19
C LEU A 74 1.73 7.61 -5.41
N LEU A 75 0.48 7.21 -5.69
CA LEU A 75 -0.70 7.69 -4.97
C LEU A 75 -0.66 7.29 -3.49
N ALA A 76 -0.16 6.10 -3.15
CA ALA A 76 -0.03 5.68 -1.77
C ALA A 76 0.91 6.60 -0.96
N PHE A 77 1.99 7.12 -1.56
CA PHE A 77 2.85 8.12 -0.93
C PHE A 77 2.14 9.46 -0.74
N VAL A 78 1.30 9.88 -1.69
CA VAL A 78 0.49 11.09 -1.56
C VAL A 78 -0.50 10.95 -0.40
N VAL A 79 -1.20 9.83 -0.31
CA VAL A 79 -2.14 9.52 0.79
C VAL A 79 -1.43 9.53 2.14
N ALA A 80 -0.27 8.88 2.22
CA ALA A 80 0.55 8.88 3.44
C ALA A 80 0.99 10.29 3.84
N PHE A 81 1.39 11.12 2.88
CA PHE A 81 1.80 12.50 3.13
C PHE A 81 0.64 13.38 3.61
N VAL A 82 -0.55 13.23 2.99
CA VAL A 82 -1.75 13.95 3.41
C VAL A 82 -2.15 13.56 4.83
N ILE A 83 -2.18 12.26 5.15
CA ILE A 83 -2.54 11.78 6.49
C ILE A 83 -1.52 12.23 7.54
N GLY A 84 -0.22 12.21 7.21
CA GLY A 84 0.83 12.75 8.09
C GLY A 84 0.84 14.27 8.24
N LYS A 85 0.06 15.00 7.44
CA LYS A 85 -0.16 16.46 7.56
C LYS A 85 -1.45 16.80 8.31
N VAL A 86 -2.43 15.91 8.27
CA VAL A 86 -3.75 16.07 8.92
C VAL A 86 -3.70 15.69 10.40
N VAL A 87 -2.83 14.74 10.77
CA VAL A 87 -2.59 14.28 12.14
C VAL A 87 -1.25 14.80 12.65
#